data_AF-A0AAP8KBE1-F1
#
_entry.id   AF-A0AAP8KBE1-F1
#
_cell.length_a   1.000
_cell.length_b   1.000
_cell.length_c   1.000
_cell.angle_alpha   90.00
_cell.angle_beta   90.00
_cell.angle_gamma   90.00
#
_symmetry.space_group_name_H-M   'P 1'
#
loop_
_entity.id
_entity.type
_entity.pdbx_description
1 polymer ?
#
loop_
_entity_poly.entity_id
_entity_poly.type
_entity_poly.pdbx_seq_one_letter_code
_entity_poly.pdbx_strand_id
1 'polypeptide(L)' 'YLNNLIDIKRRNKFYQSLRTASSTIKGMETIRGIYKKNRRNGTLFGFSVSTEIKVLMGIPA' A
#
# COMPACT_ATOMS: atom_id res chain seq x y z
N TYR A 1 -29.02 15.33 1.97
CA TYR A 1 -27.96 16.05 1.24
C TYR A 1 -26.65 15.27 1.17
N LEU A 2 -26.18 14.67 2.28
CA LEU A 2 -24.90 13.93 2.35
C LEU A 2 -24.78 12.76 1.35
N ASN A 3 -25.82 11.94 1.20
CA ASN A 3 -25.80 10.79 0.26
C ASN A 3 -25.54 11.22 -1.20
N ASN A 4 -26.10 12.35 -1.62
CA ASN A 4 -25.89 12.85 -2.99
C ASN A 4 -24.43 13.21 -3.24
N LEU A 5 -23.74 13.79 -2.25
CA LEU A 5 -22.32 14.13 -2.36
C LEU A 5 -21.44 12.88 -2.43
N ILE A 6 -21.78 11.83 -1.66
CA ILE A 6 -21.08 10.53 -1.72
C ILE A 6 -21.26 9.90 -3.10
N ASP A 7 -22.47 9.90 -3.64
CA ASP A 7 -22.74 9.34 -4.97
C ASP A 7 -22.10 10.15 -6.11
N ILE A 8 -21.98 11.47 -5.98
CA ILE A 8 -21.24 12.31 -6.94
C ILE A 8 -19.75 11.94 -6.91
N LYS A 9 -19.17 11.81 -5.72
CA LYS A 9 -17.74 11.45 -5.56
C LYS A 9 -17.45 10.04 -6.05
N ARG A 10 -18.36 9.09 -5.80
CA ARG A 10 -18.22 7.68 -6.21
C ARG A 10 -18.29 7.51 -7.74
N ARG A 11 -19.14 8.27 -8.43
CA ARG A 11 -19.33 8.18 -9.89
C ARG A 11 -18.33 9.01 -10.70
N ASN A 12 -17.66 9.97 -10.08
CA ASN A 12 -16.72 10.83 -10.76
C ASN A 12 -15.35 10.13 -10.97
N LYS A 13 -14.96 9.99 -12.25
CA LYS A 13 -13.71 9.34 -12.69
C LYS A 13 -12.45 9.97 -12.08
N PHE A 14 -12.43 11.29 -11.87
CA PHE A 14 -11.28 11.98 -11.26
C PHE A 14 -11.03 11.52 -9.82
N TYR A 15 -12.08 11.43 -9.00
CA TYR A 15 -11.94 10.95 -7.62
C TYR A 15 -11.58 9.47 -7.55
N GLN A 16 -12.05 8.65 -8.49
CA GLN A 16 -11.62 7.25 -8.62
C GLN A 16 -10.14 7.14 -8.97
N SER A 17 -9.66 7.92 -9.94
CA SER A 17 -8.25 7.99 -10.31
C SER A 17 -7.38 8.45 -9.14
N LEU A 18 -7.79 9.49 -8.42
CA LEU A 18 -7.07 9.96 -7.24
C LEU A 18 -7.02 8.91 -6.12
N ARG A 19 -8.14 8.22 -5.85
CA ARG A 19 -8.17 7.14 -4.85
C ARG A 19 -7.21 6.02 -5.22
N THR A 20 -7.20 5.64 -6.49
CA THR A 20 -6.30 4.60 -7.02
C THR A 20 -4.85 5.04 -6.90
N ALA A 21 -4.50 6.21 -7.44
CA ALA A 21 -3.15 6.77 -7.37
C ALA A 21 -2.66 6.90 -5.92
N SER A 22 -3.50 7.41 -5.02
CA SER A 22 -3.19 7.52 -3.59
C SER A 22 -2.89 6.16 -2.96
N SER A 23 -3.70 5.14 -3.25
CA SER A 23 -3.46 3.77 -2.74
C SER A 23 -2.18 3.15 -3.32
N THR A 24 -1.90 3.38 -4.60
CA THR A 24 -0.68 2.90 -5.27
C THR A 24 0.57 3.53 -4.67
N ILE A 25 0.59 4.85 -4.48
CA ILE A 25 1.70 5.57 -3.86
C ILE A 25 1.96 5.04 -2.45
N LYS A 26 0.91 4.90 -1.63
CA LYS A 26 1.02 4.36 -0.28
C LYS A 26 1.60 2.94 -0.26
N GLY A 27 1.19 2.09 -1.21
CA GLY A 27 1.74 0.74 -1.36
C GLY A 27 3.24 0.75 -1.69
N MET A 28 3.65 1.60 -2.63
CA MET A 28 5.06 1.76 -3.03
C MET A 28 5.93 2.28 -1.86
N GLU A 29 5.44 3.25 -1.11
CA GLU A 29 6.13 3.76 0.08
C GLU A 29 6.31 2.69 1.15
N THR A 30 5.28 1.85 1.34
CA THR A 30 5.31 0.73 2.30
C THR A 30 6.39 -0.29 1.90
N ILE A 31 6.38 -0.76 0.65
CA ILE A 31 7.39 -1.71 0.14
C ILE A 31 8.81 -1.14 0.29
N ARG A 32 8.99 0.15 -0.06
CA ARG A 32 10.27 0.83 0.09
C ARG A 32 10.71 0.93 1.55
N GLY A 33 9.79 1.20 2.47
CA GLY A 33 10.05 1.22 3.91
C GLY A 33 10.54 -0.13 4.42
N ILE A 34 9.85 -1.21 4.03
CA ILE A 34 10.20 -2.59 4.38
C ILE A 34 11.59 -2.95 3.82
N TYR A 35 11.87 -2.64 2.56
CA TYR A 35 13.19 -2.88 1.96
C TYR A 35 14.32 -2.16 2.71
N LYS A 36 14.12 -0.88 3.06
CA LYS A 36 15.11 -0.11 3.83
C LYS A 36 15.37 -0.69 5.22
N LYS A 37 14.32 -1.16 5.89
CA LYS A 37 14.44 -1.81 7.20
C LYS A 37 15.28 -3.09 7.09
N ASN A 38 14.96 -3.96 6.12
CA ASN A 38 15.70 -5.19 5.88
C ASN A 38 17.17 -4.96 5.49
N ARG A 39 17.45 -3.92 4.70
CA ARG A 39 18.83 -3.52 4.38
C ARG A 39 19.64 -3.13 5.62
N ARG A 40 19.04 -2.41 6.59
CA ARG A 40 19.71 -2.05 7.85
C ARG A 40 19.98 -3.27 8.73
N ASN A 41 19.13 -4.28 8.65
CA ASN A 41 19.26 -5.55 9.37
C ASN A 41 20.24 -6.54 8.73
N GLY A 42 20.92 -6.18 7.63
CA GLY A 42 21.97 -6.99 7.01
C GLY A 42 21.49 -8.18 6.17
N THR A 43 20.18 -8.35 5.99
CA THR A 43 19.55 -9.55 5.40
C THR A 43 19.31 -9.41 3.89
N LEU A 44 20.27 -8.84 3.16
CA LEU A 44 20.09 -8.42 1.75
C LEU A 44 19.77 -9.60 0.79
N PHE A 45 20.28 -10.80 1.07
CA PHE A 45 20.13 -11.99 0.24
C PHE A 45 18.89 -12.86 0.56
N GLY A 46 18.06 -12.45 1.53
CA GLY A 46 16.83 -13.17 1.94
C GLY A 46 15.54 -12.36 1.77
N PHE A 47 15.62 -11.19 1.13
CA PHE A 47 14.48 -10.27 1.06
C PHE A 47 13.43 -10.74 0.04
N SER A 48 12.22 -11.02 0.53
CA SER A 48 11.04 -11.26 -0.29
C SER A 48 9.91 -10.34 0.15
N VAL A 49 9.43 -9.48 -0.76
CA VAL A 49 8.34 -8.53 -0.47
C VAL A 49 7.09 -9.26 0.01
N SER A 50 6.76 -10.41 -0.58
CA SER A 50 5.57 -11.19 -0.19
C SER A 50 5.70 -11.75 1.22
N THR A 51 6.87 -12.27 1.58
CA THR A 51 7.16 -12.79 2.93
C THR A 51 7.09 -11.67 3.96
N GLU A 52 7.73 -10.53 3.68
CA GLU A 52 7.73 -9.39 4.59
C GLU A 52 6.32 -8.80 4.78
N ILE A 53 5.51 -8.76 3.72
CA ILE A 53 4.11 -8.35 3.83
C ILE A 53 3.31 -9.37 4.66
N LYS A 54 3.49 -10.68 4.44
CA LYS A 54 2.85 -11.71 5.27
C LYS A 54 3.20 -11.54 6.75
N VAL A 55 4.48 -11.31 7.07
CA VAL A 55 4.96 -11.03 8.42
C VAL A 55 4.31 -9.77 9.01
N LEU A 56 4.23 -8.68 8.23
CA LEU A 56 3.53 -7.45 8.66
C LEU A 56 2.04 -7.69 8.94
N MET A 57 1.41 -8.57 8.16
CA MET A 57 0.01 -8.97 8.31
C MET A 57 -0.21 -10.03 9.40
N GLY A 58 0.85 -10.47 10.09
CA GLY A 58 0.78 -11.52 11.11
C GLY A 58 0.46 -12.90 10.57
N ILE A 59 0.60 -13.10 9.25
CA ILE A 59 0.36 -14.39 8.60
C ILE A 59 1.70 -15.14 8.58
N PRO A 60 1.79 -16.33 9.19
CA PRO A 60 3.01 -17.14 9.13
C PRO A 60 3.34 -17.50 7.67
N ALA A 61 4.64 -17.57 7.37
CA ALA A 61 5.16 -17.69 6.01
C ALA A 61 4.75 -18.98 5.32
#